data_AF-A0A7C6BYI7-F1
#
_entry.id   AF-A0A7C6BYI7-F1
#
_cell.length_a   1.000
_cell.length_b   1.000
_cell.length_c   1.000
_cell.angle_alpha   90.00
_cell.angle_beta   90.00
_cell.angle_gamma   90.00
#
_symmetry.space_group_name_H-M   'P 1'
#
loop_
_entity.id
_entity.type
_entity.pdbx_description
1 polymer ?
#
loop_
_entity_poly.entity_id
_entity_poly.type
_entity_poly.pdbx_seq_one_letter_code
_entity_poly.pdbx_strand_id
1 'polypeptide(L)'
;KMASKKTKNRIDLIDRNLANLFSKLQEIDDLSEGEKELILAGIIYIKYGNEMTALFGGNDERYFGFNGAHAIHWTVMSNMLGTDCTRFNFYGTSGKYSGAEDDGNYRFKKGFGGRVVEQPGNFVLVVNSFMNFLYNVARKFK
;
A
#
# COMPACT_ATOMS: atom_id res chain seq x y z
N LYS A 1 45.15 19.21 26.41
CA LYS A 1 45.35 18.55 25.09
C LYS A 1 44.13 18.87 24.23
N MET A 2 44.28 19.67 23.16
CA MET A 2 43.16 19.98 22.25
C MET A 2 42.67 18.69 21.59
N ALA A 3 41.35 18.49 21.53
CA ALA A 3 40.74 17.33 20.89
C ALA A 3 41.12 17.29 19.39
N SER A 4 41.47 16.10 18.89
CA SER A 4 41.82 15.87 17.49
C SER A 4 40.70 16.34 16.55
N LYS A 5 41.03 16.84 15.35
CA LYS A 5 40.07 17.23 14.30
C LYS A 5 39.00 16.17 14.05
N LYS A 6 39.39 14.88 14.13
CA LYS A 6 38.48 13.73 14.01
C LYS A 6 37.47 13.65 15.17
N THR A 7 37.90 13.96 16.39
CA THR A 7 37.03 14.01 17.58
C THR A 7 36.04 15.15 17.48
N LYS A 8 36.48 16.35 17.06
CA LYS A 8 35.60 17.50 16.87
C LYS A 8 34.48 17.24 15.84
N ASN A 9 34.84 16.70 14.66
CA ASN A 9 33.85 16.34 13.64
C ASN A 9 32.82 15.30 14.13
N ARG A 10 33.23 14.40 15.05
CA ARG A 10 32.34 13.38 15.61
C ARG A 10 31.37 13.98 16.63
N ILE A 11 31.82 14.94 17.43
CA ILE A 11 30.96 15.72 18.33
C ILE A 11 29.93 16.50 17.50
N ASP A 12 30.36 17.25 16.48
CA ASP A 12 29.46 18.02 15.61
C ASP A 12 28.42 17.13 14.87
N LEU A 13 28.75 15.88 14.60
CA LEU A 13 27.81 14.91 14.03
C LEU A 13 26.78 14.44 15.06
N ILE A 14 27.23 14.12 16.28
CA ILE A 14 26.36 13.68 17.38
C ILE A 14 25.39 14.81 17.74
N ASP A 15 25.87 16.05 17.83
CA ASP A 15 25.02 17.21 18.18
C ASP A 15 23.94 17.44 17.12
N ARG A 16 24.27 17.30 15.83
CA ARG A 16 23.28 17.35 14.75
C ARG A 16 22.27 16.22 14.82
N ASN A 17 22.72 15.01 15.12
CA ASN A 17 21.80 13.87 15.29
C ASN A 17 20.87 14.06 16.49
N LEU A 18 21.38 14.61 17.60
CA LEU A 18 20.57 14.95 18.77
C LEU A 18 19.52 16.00 18.44
N ALA A 19 19.91 17.09 17.76
CA ALA A 19 18.98 18.12 17.32
C ALA A 19 17.86 17.54 16.42
N ASN A 20 18.23 16.67 15.48
CA ASN A 20 17.26 15.99 14.62
C ASN A 20 16.32 15.05 15.40
N LEU A 21 16.85 14.33 16.41
CA LEU A 21 16.04 13.46 17.26
C LEU A 21 15.03 14.25 18.10
N PHE A 22 15.44 15.37 18.68
CA PHE A 22 14.53 16.24 19.42
C PHE A 22 13.44 16.83 18.52
N SER A 23 13.79 17.28 17.32
CA SER A 23 12.80 17.77 16.34
C SER A 23 11.78 16.69 15.97
N LYS A 24 12.22 15.44 15.79
CA LYS A 24 11.32 14.32 15.49
C LYS A 24 10.43 13.94 16.67
N LEU A 25 10.94 14.01 17.90
CA LEU A 25 10.13 13.76 19.09
C LEU A 25 9.00 14.76 19.20
N GLN A 26 9.28 16.04 18.93
CA GLN A 26 8.27 17.09 18.90
C GLN A 26 7.23 16.86 17.79
N GLU A 27 7.68 16.53 16.58
CA GLU A 27 6.77 16.19 15.46
C GLU A 27 5.84 15.01 15.79
N ILE A 28 6.36 13.97 16.45
CA ILE A 28 5.56 12.82 16.90
C ILE A 28 4.54 13.23 17.96
N ASP A 29 4.93 14.06 18.92
CA ASP A 29 4.04 14.57 19.97
C ASP A 29 2.88 15.37 19.36
N ASP A 30 3.20 16.29 18.44
CA ASP A 30 2.23 17.09 17.70
C ASP A 30 1.26 16.22 16.88
N LEU A 31 1.79 15.22 16.15
CA LEU A 31 0.99 14.29 15.34
C LEU A 31 0.11 13.33 16.16
N SER A 32 0.51 13.06 17.40
CA SER A 32 -0.25 12.19 18.30
C SER A 32 -1.46 12.86 18.92
N GLU A 33 -1.46 14.20 18.99
CA GLU A 33 -2.51 14.98 19.68
C GLU A 33 -2.80 14.48 21.11
N GLY A 34 -1.82 13.84 21.77
CA GLY A 34 -1.96 13.24 23.10
C GLY A 34 -2.57 11.84 23.15
N GLU A 35 -2.90 11.25 22.00
CA GLU A 35 -3.36 9.87 21.89
C GLU A 35 -2.20 8.87 22.08
N LYS A 36 -2.48 7.76 22.77
CA LYS A 36 -1.48 6.71 23.03
C LYS A 36 -1.28 5.76 21.87
N GLU A 37 -2.32 5.56 21.05
CA GLU A 37 -2.31 4.64 19.92
C GLU A 37 -2.95 5.34 18.72
N LEU A 38 -2.28 5.26 17.57
CA LEU A 38 -2.73 5.86 16.32
C LEU A 38 -2.96 4.77 15.28
N ILE A 39 -4.12 4.84 14.61
CA ILE A 39 -4.41 3.95 13.50
C ILE A 39 -3.79 4.54 12.24
N LEU A 40 -2.65 3.99 11.82
CA LEU A 40 -1.94 4.48 10.63
C LEU A 40 -2.58 3.97 9.34
N ALA A 41 -3.06 2.72 9.37
CA ALA A 41 -3.55 2.00 8.20
C ALA A 41 -4.44 0.81 8.61
N GLY A 42 -5.30 0.37 7.71
CA GLY A 42 -6.11 -0.83 7.88
C GLY A 42 -6.36 -1.52 6.54
N ILE A 43 -6.24 -2.85 6.50
CA ILE A 43 -6.39 -3.64 5.27
C ILE A 43 -7.15 -4.93 5.58
N ILE A 44 -8.15 -5.23 4.76
CA ILE A 44 -8.95 -6.45 4.79
C ILE A 44 -8.36 -7.44 3.78
N TYR A 45 -8.05 -8.64 4.28
CA TYR A 45 -7.55 -9.74 3.48
C TYR A 45 -8.55 -10.89 3.42
N ILE A 46 -8.62 -11.56 2.27
CA ILE A 46 -9.33 -12.83 2.10
C ILE A 46 -8.32 -13.91 1.71
N LYS A 47 -8.25 -14.99 2.48
CA LYS A 47 -7.52 -16.21 2.10
C LYS A 47 -8.49 -17.19 1.45
N TYR A 48 -8.18 -17.66 0.26
CA TYR A 48 -8.90 -18.76 -0.39
C TYR A 48 -7.92 -19.68 -1.12
N GLY A 49 -7.91 -20.96 -0.76
CA GLY A 49 -6.94 -21.93 -1.26
C GLY A 49 -5.50 -21.46 -1.03
N ASN A 50 -4.72 -21.42 -2.11
CA ASN A 50 -3.31 -20.99 -2.08
C ASN A 50 -3.12 -19.47 -2.30
N GLU A 51 -4.18 -18.67 -2.26
CA GLU A 51 -4.13 -17.22 -2.51
C GLU A 51 -4.58 -16.39 -1.30
N MET A 52 -3.80 -15.35 -1.00
CA MET A 52 -4.14 -14.28 -0.06
C MET A 52 -4.39 -13.00 -0.85
N THR A 53 -5.60 -12.45 -0.76
CA THR A 53 -6.03 -11.28 -1.53
C THR A 53 -6.25 -10.08 -0.63
N ALA A 54 -5.54 -8.98 -0.91
CA ALA A 54 -5.77 -7.68 -0.30
C ALA A 54 -7.02 -7.04 -0.94
N LEU A 55 -8.17 -7.15 -0.29
CA LEU A 55 -9.45 -6.77 -0.88
C LEU A 55 -9.70 -5.26 -0.79
N PHE A 56 -9.60 -4.72 0.42
CA PHE A 56 -9.80 -3.30 0.70
C PHE A 56 -8.72 -2.83 1.66
N GLY A 57 -8.26 -1.60 1.48
CA GLY A 57 -7.30 -0.99 2.37
C GLY A 57 -7.43 0.52 2.39
N GLY A 58 -6.99 1.11 3.49
CA GLY A 58 -6.89 2.54 3.68
C GLY A 58 -5.65 2.88 4.49
N ASN A 59 -5.09 4.05 4.23
CA ASN A 59 -4.08 4.69 5.07
C ASN A 59 -4.63 6.05 5.49
N ASP A 60 -4.24 6.49 6.69
CA ASP A 60 -4.44 7.87 7.10
C ASP A 60 -3.32 8.74 6.52
N GLU A 61 -3.70 9.74 5.71
CA GLU A 61 -2.78 10.65 5.02
C GLU A 61 -1.84 11.40 5.98
N ARG A 62 -2.32 11.70 7.19
CA ARG A 62 -1.52 12.37 8.23
C ARG A 62 -0.30 11.55 8.63
N TYR A 63 -0.35 10.23 8.44
CA TYR A 63 0.64 9.28 8.93
C TYR A 63 1.38 8.54 7.81
N PHE A 64 1.32 9.01 6.56
CA PHE A 64 2.01 8.37 5.43
C PHE A 64 3.51 8.20 5.65
N GLY A 65 4.16 9.13 6.36
CA GLY A 65 5.59 9.04 6.70
C GLY A 65 5.98 7.78 7.48
N PHE A 66 5.03 7.17 8.21
CA PHE A 66 5.26 5.94 8.96
C PHE A 66 5.10 4.66 8.13
N ASN A 67 4.65 4.77 6.88
CA ASN A 67 4.48 3.64 5.96
C ASN A 67 3.59 2.51 6.51
N GLY A 68 2.48 2.84 7.18
CA GLY A 68 1.59 1.89 7.85
C GLY A 68 1.15 0.71 6.95
N ALA A 69 0.59 0.97 5.77
CA ALA A 69 0.22 -0.11 4.84
C ALA A 69 1.41 -0.97 4.42
N HIS A 70 2.61 -0.40 4.22
CA HIS A 70 3.78 -1.21 3.85
C HIS A 70 4.11 -2.23 4.95
N ALA A 71 4.03 -1.81 6.21
CA ALA A 71 4.25 -2.68 7.36
C ALA A 71 3.19 -3.81 7.42
N ILE A 72 1.91 -3.48 7.18
CA ILE A 72 0.83 -4.49 7.15
C ILE A 72 1.09 -5.51 6.03
N HIS A 73 1.32 -5.05 4.80
CA HIS A 73 1.58 -5.94 3.66
C HIS A 73 2.80 -6.83 3.89
N TRP A 74 3.91 -6.27 4.35
CA TRP A 74 5.11 -7.02 4.67
C TRP A 74 4.85 -8.10 5.72
N THR A 75 4.09 -7.77 6.77
CA THR A 75 3.75 -8.70 7.85
C THR A 75 2.89 -9.86 7.33
N VAL A 76 1.85 -9.57 6.53
CA VAL A 76 1.00 -10.62 5.95
C VAL A 76 1.79 -11.50 4.98
N MET A 77 2.63 -10.92 4.11
CA MET A 77 3.49 -11.67 3.20
C MET A 77 4.48 -12.57 3.96
N SER A 78 5.05 -12.06 5.06
CA SER A 78 5.96 -12.84 5.92
C SER A 78 5.24 -14.00 6.60
N ASN A 79 4.01 -13.78 7.07
CA ASN A 79 3.19 -14.82 7.71
C ASN A 79 2.74 -15.92 6.74
N MET A 80 2.76 -15.67 5.44
CA MET A 80 2.46 -16.71 4.43
C MET A 80 3.65 -17.65 4.17
N LEU A 81 4.87 -17.25 4.55
CA LEU A 81 6.06 -18.08 4.34
C LEU A 81 5.92 -19.40 5.11
N GLY A 82 6.20 -20.52 4.42
CA GLY A 82 6.06 -21.86 5.00
C GLY A 82 4.62 -22.39 5.08
N THR A 83 3.63 -21.66 4.56
CA THR A 83 2.25 -22.12 4.42
C THR A 83 1.97 -22.63 3.01
N ASP A 84 0.79 -23.22 2.81
CA ASP A 84 0.25 -23.58 1.50
C ASP A 84 -0.17 -22.37 0.64
N CYS A 85 -0.17 -21.17 1.23
CA CYS A 85 -0.56 -19.93 0.59
C CYS A 85 0.62 -19.33 -0.18
N THR A 86 0.74 -19.70 -1.45
CA THR A 86 1.90 -19.36 -2.30
C THR A 86 1.70 -18.13 -3.16
N ARG A 87 0.49 -17.57 -3.22
CA ARG A 87 0.16 -16.40 -4.04
C ARG A 87 -0.36 -15.24 -3.19
N PHE A 88 0.33 -14.10 -3.28
CA PHE A 88 -0.16 -12.84 -2.76
C PHE A 88 -0.79 -12.02 -3.90
N ASN A 89 -2.05 -11.64 -3.74
CA ASN A 89 -2.81 -10.90 -4.73
C ASN A 89 -3.14 -9.49 -4.19
N PHE A 90 -2.49 -8.47 -4.75
CA PHE A 90 -2.79 -7.06 -4.48
C PHE A 90 -4.08 -6.57 -5.15
N TYR A 91 -4.85 -7.48 -5.74
CA TYR A 91 -6.06 -7.20 -6.51
C TYR A 91 -5.83 -6.32 -7.74
N GLY A 92 -6.91 -5.84 -8.36
CA GLY A 92 -6.88 -5.12 -9.63
C GLY A 92 -6.03 -3.84 -9.62
N THR A 93 -5.60 -3.45 -10.81
CA THR A 93 -5.02 -2.13 -11.12
C THR A 93 -5.76 -1.57 -12.33
N SER A 94 -5.74 -0.26 -12.53
CA SER A 94 -6.38 0.43 -13.66
C SER A 94 -5.89 -0.01 -15.04
N GLY A 95 -4.75 -0.71 -15.11
CA GLY A 95 -4.14 -1.15 -16.37
C GLY A 95 -3.44 -0.03 -17.15
N LYS A 96 -3.38 1.19 -16.59
CA LYS A 96 -2.66 2.34 -17.17
C LYS A 96 -1.35 2.59 -16.41
N TYR A 97 -0.22 2.19 -17.00
CA TYR A 97 1.08 2.15 -16.32
C TYR A 97 1.97 3.40 -16.50
N SER A 98 1.44 4.47 -17.11
CA SER A 98 2.17 5.73 -17.28
C SER A 98 1.22 6.92 -17.27
N GLY A 99 1.52 7.93 -16.45
CA GLY A 99 0.82 9.22 -16.45
C GLY A 99 -0.63 9.19 -15.96
N ALA A 100 -1.03 8.11 -15.27
CA ALA A 100 -2.37 7.95 -14.71
C ALA A 100 -2.35 8.17 -13.18
N GLU A 101 -3.50 8.53 -12.62
CA GLU A 101 -3.77 8.67 -11.18
C GLU A 101 -3.36 7.43 -10.36
N ASP A 102 -3.37 6.24 -11.00
CA ASP A 102 -3.05 4.95 -10.38
C ASP A 102 -1.54 4.57 -10.43
N ASP A 103 -0.65 5.42 -10.96
CA ASP A 103 0.79 5.10 -11.04
C ASP A 103 1.39 4.87 -9.63
N GLY A 104 0.94 5.62 -8.62
CA GLY A 104 1.35 5.41 -7.23
C GLY A 104 1.04 4.00 -6.71
N ASN A 105 -0.18 3.52 -6.94
CA ASN A 105 -0.60 2.16 -6.56
C ASN A 105 0.16 1.10 -7.36
N TYR A 106 0.38 1.31 -8.65
CA TYR A 106 1.17 0.39 -9.47
C TYR A 106 2.61 0.29 -8.94
N ARG A 107 3.26 1.42 -8.65
CA ARG A 107 4.63 1.46 -8.09
C ARG A 107 4.71 0.81 -6.72
N PHE A 108 3.72 1.05 -5.87
CA PHE A 108 3.58 0.40 -4.57
C PHE A 108 3.56 -1.13 -4.72
N LYS A 109 2.63 -1.67 -5.53
CA LYS A 109 2.49 -3.12 -5.75
C LYS A 109 3.74 -3.72 -6.40
N LYS A 110 4.35 -2.99 -7.34
CA LYS A 110 5.61 -3.38 -7.98
C LYS A 110 6.79 -3.39 -7.01
N GLY A 111 6.81 -2.50 -6.03
CA GLY A 111 7.83 -2.44 -4.97
C GLY A 111 7.91 -3.73 -4.14
N PHE A 112 6.77 -4.41 -3.94
CA PHE A 112 6.71 -5.74 -3.30
C PHE A 112 7.05 -6.90 -4.24
N GLY A 113 7.51 -6.63 -5.47
CA GLY A 113 7.77 -7.65 -6.49
C GLY A 113 6.52 -8.10 -7.25
N GLY A 114 5.41 -7.38 -7.12
CA GLY A 114 4.16 -7.66 -7.81
C GLY A 114 4.31 -7.64 -9.33
N ARG A 115 3.63 -8.57 -10.00
CA ARG A 115 3.53 -8.65 -11.45
C ARG A 115 2.08 -8.48 -11.87
N VAL A 116 1.86 -7.74 -12.94
CA VAL A 116 0.51 -7.59 -13.48
C VAL A 116 0.16 -8.84 -14.28
N VAL A 117 -1.02 -9.40 -14.00
CA VAL A 117 -1.58 -10.53 -14.73
C VAL A 117 -2.85 -10.05 -15.39
N GLU A 118 -2.84 -9.99 -16.72
CA GLU A 118 -4.02 -9.69 -17.52
C GLU A 118 -4.92 -10.93 -17.59
N GLN A 119 -6.19 -10.76 -17.24
CA GLN A 119 -7.19 -11.83 -17.28
C GLN A 119 -7.90 -11.81 -18.65
N PRO A 120 -8.48 -12.93 -19.10
CA PRO A 120 -9.19 -13.01 -20.39
C PRO A 120 -10.38 -12.05 -20.54
N GLY A 121 -10.79 -11.38 -19.45
CA GLY A 121 -11.85 -10.39 -19.45
C GLY A 121 -13.23 -11.01 -19.26
N ASN A 122 -14.22 -10.37 -19.86
CA ASN A 122 -15.63 -10.73 -19.67
C ASN A 122 -16.12 -11.60 -20.83
N PHE A 123 -16.81 -12.70 -20.48
CA PHE A 123 -17.53 -13.52 -21.43
C PHE A 123 -19.03 -13.32 -21.22
N VAL A 124 -19.78 -13.12 -22.30
CA VAL A 124 -21.23 -12.92 -22.25
C VAL A 124 -21.90 -14.03 -23.04
N LEU A 125 -22.71 -14.84 -22.36
CA LEU A 125 -23.60 -15.81 -22.99
C LEU A 125 -25.00 -15.20 -23.10
N VAL A 126 -25.42 -14.90 -24.33
CA VAL A 126 -26.77 -14.40 -24.60
C VAL A 126 -27.74 -15.59 -24.65
N VAL A 127 -28.51 -15.78 -23.59
CA VAL A 127 -29.49 -16.87 -23.48
C VAL A 127 -30.82 -16.57 -24.18
N ASN A 128 -31.19 -15.28 -24.31
CA ASN A 128 -32.39 -14.84 -25.03
C ASN A 128 -32.06 -13.58 -25.85
N SER A 129 -32.02 -13.76 -27.17
CA SER A 129 -31.63 -12.70 -28.11
C SER A 129 -32.60 -11.52 -28.13
N PHE A 130 -33.91 -11.77 -28.00
CA PHE A 130 -34.92 -10.71 -28.04
C PHE A 130 -34.86 -9.83 -26.79
N MET A 131 -34.80 -10.43 -25.61
CA MET A 131 -34.68 -9.68 -24.35
C MET A 131 -33.36 -8.93 -24.26
N ASN A 132 -32.26 -9.53 -24.75
CA ASN A 132 -30.97 -8.85 -24.83
C ASN A 132 -31.03 -7.64 -25.80
N PHE A 133 -31.75 -7.74 -26.91
CA PHE A 133 -31.96 -6.61 -27.81
C PHE A 133 -32.71 -5.47 -27.10
N LEU A 134 -33.85 -5.75 -26.47
CA LEU A 134 -34.62 -4.75 -25.73
C LEU A 134 -33.80 -4.09 -24.61
N TYR A 135 -33.04 -4.89 -23.84
CA TYR A 135 -32.14 -4.39 -22.81
C TYR A 135 -31.09 -3.43 -23.37
N ASN A 136 -30.43 -3.81 -24.48
CA ASN A 136 -29.40 -2.97 -25.11
C ASN A 136 -29.97 -1.67 -25.68
N VAL A 137 -31.20 -1.70 -26.20
CA VAL A 137 -31.91 -0.50 -26.64
C VAL A 137 -32.22 0.40 -25.43
N ALA A 138 -32.81 -0.13 -24.37
CA ALA A 138 -33.14 0.63 -23.16
C ALA A 138 -31.89 1.27 -22.51
N ARG A 139 -30.77 0.54 -22.48
CA ARG A 139 -29.50 1.05 -21.92
C ARG A 139 -28.93 2.24 -22.70
N LYS A 140 -29.20 2.37 -24.00
CA LYS A 140 -28.72 3.49 -24.83
C LYS A 140 -29.49 4.80 -24.62
N PHE A 141 -30.70 4.73 -24.05
CA PHE A 141 -31.54 5.89 -23.78
C PHE A 141 -31.36 6.47 -22.37
N LYS A 142 -30.44 5.89 -21.59
CA LYS A 142 -30.02 6.37 -20.27
C LYS A 142 -28.60 6.92 -20.36
#